data_AF-A0A7G3B6T5-F1
#
_entry.id   AF-A0A7G3B6T5-F1
#
_cell.length_a   1.000
_cell.length_b   1.000
_cell.length_c   1.000
_cell.angle_alpha   90.00
_cell.angle_beta   90.00
_cell.angle_gamma   90.00
#
_symmetry.space_group_name_H-M   'P 1'
#
loop_
_entity.id
_entity.type
_entity.pdbx_description
1 polymer ?
#
loop_
_entity_poly.entity_id
_entity_poly.type
_entity_poly.pdbx_seq_one_letter_code
_entity_poly.pdbx_strand_id
1 'polypeptide(L)'
;MYDMRVLEREFVKLCPDYSVEPADADTHQMSKLFAIEVLYNIGPSCSRNWNTVKMFPLIYKDAKGRIHRNKAFLHMITGKNVPHNMLRPKAARGVIHLTIKQAYLLALKKMEKLIDFSVANGMYPLTPVVEHGLNGLIPELYEELKEQFYYPHDIAHLVKSINQSSYEGGENLRYSEVHVAAALSIVATIFMHRARAMEIVKGRIWFFMKAGKKADIVLFEVFANY
;
A
#
# COMPACT_ATOMS: atom_id res chain seq x y z
N MET A 1 5.07 -15.94 -0.60
CA MET A 1 4.33 -14.96 -1.43
C MET A 1 2.90 -14.94 -0.92
N TYR A 2 2.32 -13.78 -0.63
CA TYR A 2 0.94 -13.68 -0.16
C TYR A 2 0.00 -13.77 -1.36
N ASP A 3 -1.03 -14.61 -1.26
CA ASP A 3 -2.08 -14.65 -2.27
C ASP A 3 -3.05 -13.48 -2.02
N MET A 4 -2.84 -12.38 -2.75
CA MET A 4 -3.69 -11.19 -2.66
C MET A 4 -5.16 -11.52 -2.94
N ARG A 5 -5.45 -12.46 -3.86
CA ARG A 5 -6.83 -12.80 -4.22
C ARG A 5 -7.53 -13.48 -3.04
N VAL A 6 -6.82 -14.35 -2.32
CA VAL A 6 -7.34 -14.98 -1.09
C VAL A 6 -7.57 -13.93 -0.01
N LEU A 7 -6.61 -13.03 0.21
CA LEU A 7 -6.71 -11.98 1.21
C LEU A 7 -7.93 -11.08 0.98
N GLU A 8 -8.12 -10.60 -0.24
CA GLU A 8 -9.29 -9.79 -0.62
C GLU A 8 -10.59 -10.56 -0.44
N ARG A 9 -10.66 -11.79 -0.95
CA ARG A 9 -11.86 -12.62 -0.85
C ARG A 9 -12.31 -12.81 0.60
N GLU A 10 -11.37 -13.03 1.51
CA GLU A 10 -11.70 -13.18 2.93
C GLU A 10 -12.08 -11.85 3.57
N PHE A 11 -11.45 -10.75 3.18
CA PHE A 11 -11.78 -9.42 3.69
C PHE A 11 -13.18 -8.95 3.25
N VAL A 12 -13.55 -9.17 1.98
CA VAL A 12 -14.87 -8.80 1.42
C VAL A 12 -16.04 -9.47 2.16
N LYS A 13 -15.84 -10.67 2.70
CA LYS A 13 -16.86 -11.35 3.53
C LYS A 13 -17.26 -10.53 4.77
N LEU A 14 -16.34 -9.71 5.29
CA LEU A 14 -16.57 -8.89 6.47
C LEU A 14 -16.77 -7.40 6.16
N CYS A 15 -16.29 -6.94 5.00
CA CYS A 15 -16.37 -5.56 4.54
C CYS A 15 -16.78 -5.55 3.05
N PRO A 16 -18.07 -5.75 2.71
CA PRO A 16 -18.52 -5.97 1.33
C PRO A 16 -18.29 -4.79 0.38
N ASP A 17 -18.26 -3.57 0.91
CA ASP A 17 -17.98 -2.34 0.17
C ASP A 17 -16.51 -2.23 -0.29
N TYR A 18 -15.64 -3.15 0.13
CA TYR A 18 -14.24 -3.19 -0.30
C TYR A 18 -14.10 -3.35 -1.82
N SER A 19 -14.93 -4.19 -2.44
CA SER A 19 -14.92 -4.40 -3.89
C SER A 19 -15.57 -3.26 -4.67
N VAL A 20 -16.33 -2.39 -4.00
CA VAL A 20 -17.09 -1.31 -4.64
C VAL A 20 -16.16 -0.14 -4.94
N GLU A 21 -16.24 0.38 -6.16
CA GLU A 21 -15.59 1.63 -6.54
C GLU A 21 -16.26 2.80 -5.81
N PRO A 22 -15.49 3.78 -5.29
CA PRO A 22 -16.08 5.00 -4.75
C PRO A 22 -16.83 5.74 -5.87
N ALA A 23 -18.08 6.15 -5.61
CA ALA A 23 -18.83 6.97 -6.57
C ALA A 23 -18.33 8.43 -6.56
N ASP A 24 -17.93 8.91 -5.38
CA ASP A 24 -17.34 10.21 -5.13
C ASP A 24 -16.45 10.19 -3.87
N ALA A 25 -15.75 11.30 -3.58
CA ALA A 25 -14.92 11.43 -2.38
C ALA A 25 -15.72 11.32 -1.07
N ASP A 26 -16.98 11.77 -1.07
CA ASP A 26 -17.82 11.85 0.13
C ASP A 26 -18.49 10.52 0.48
N THR A 27 -18.47 9.57 -0.45
CA THR A 27 -19.10 8.25 -0.29
C THR A 27 -18.56 7.59 0.96
N HIS A 28 -19.43 7.37 1.94
CA HIS A 28 -19.06 6.74 3.19
C HIS A 28 -18.87 5.23 2.99
N GLN A 29 -17.61 4.81 2.91
CA GLN A 29 -17.22 3.41 2.77
C GLN A 29 -16.37 2.99 3.97
N MET A 30 -16.77 1.90 4.62
CA MET A 30 -16.01 1.32 5.74
C MET A 30 -14.63 0.85 5.28
N SER A 31 -14.53 0.34 4.04
CA SER A 31 -13.26 -0.02 3.41
C SER A 31 -12.33 1.19 3.19
N LYS A 32 -12.88 2.37 2.87
CA LYS A 32 -12.12 3.64 2.79
C LYS A 32 -11.57 4.03 4.15
N LEU A 33 -12.40 4.00 5.19
CA LEU A 33 -11.98 4.29 6.57
C LEU A 33 -10.90 3.32 7.05
N PHE A 34 -11.06 2.03 6.76
CA PHE A 34 -10.04 1.02 7.04
C PHE A 34 -8.71 1.37 6.37
N ALA A 35 -8.73 1.74 5.08
CA ALA A 35 -7.52 2.07 4.35
C ALA A 35 -6.80 3.29 4.93
N ILE A 36 -7.55 4.36 5.22
CA ILE A 36 -7.02 5.57 5.85
C ILE A 36 -6.42 5.26 7.22
N GLU A 37 -7.16 4.55 8.07
CA GLU A 37 -6.69 4.21 9.42
C GLU A 37 -5.41 3.36 9.38
N VAL A 38 -5.34 2.38 8.48
CA VAL A 38 -4.17 1.52 8.34
C VAL A 38 -2.95 2.30 7.84
N LEU A 39 -3.11 3.10 6.79
CA LEU A 39 -2.00 3.79 6.13
C LEU A 39 -1.49 4.99 6.92
N TYR A 40 -2.38 5.79 7.50
CA TYR A 40 -2.03 7.08 8.10
C TYR A 40 -1.91 7.04 9.62
N ASN A 41 -2.59 6.11 10.31
CA ASN A 41 -2.63 6.11 11.78
C ASN A 41 -1.91 4.89 12.37
N ILE A 42 -2.38 3.68 12.04
CA ILE A 42 -1.86 2.43 12.60
C ILE A 42 -0.45 2.19 12.09
N GLY A 43 -0.25 2.30 10.79
CA GLY A 43 1.01 1.99 10.14
C GLY A 43 2.22 2.72 10.71
N PRO A 44 2.25 4.06 10.71
CA PRO A 44 3.33 4.84 11.31
C PRO A 44 3.60 4.50 12.78
N SER A 45 2.54 4.16 13.52
CA SER A 45 2.63 3.78 14.94
C SER A 45 3.26 2.39 15.18
N CYS A 46 3.30 1.51 14.17
CA CYS A 46 3.78 0.13 14.31
C CYS A 46 5.28 0.06 14.60
N SER A 47 6.06 1.04 14.11
CA SER A 47 7.51 1.12 14.33
C SER A 47 7.90 1.24 15.81
N ARG A 48 6.98 1.71 16.66
CA ARG A 48 7.20 1.98 18.08
C ARG A 48 6.68 0.89 19.02
N ASN A 49 5.77 0.00 18.55
CA ASN A 49 5.00 -0.92 19.40
C ASN A 49 4.88 -2.33 18.81
N TRP A 50 6.02 -3.00 18.63
CA TRP A 50 6.06 -4.39 18.14
C TRP A 50 5.34 -5.35 19.11
N ASN A 51 4.79 -6.45 18.57
CA ASN A 51 4.02 -7.48 19.29
C ASN A 51 2.70 -7.00 19.91
N THR A 52 2.14 -5.90 19.42
CA THR A 52 0.82 -5.43 19.83
C THR A 52 -0.25 -5.80 18.79
N VAL A 53 -1.50 -5.86 19.24
CA VAL A 53 -2.66 -6.11 18.38
C VAL A 53 -3.59 -4.90 18.47
N LYS A 54 -3.94 -4.32 17.32
CA LYS A 54 -4.98 -3.30 17.22
C LYS A 54 -6.25 -3.88 16.64
N MET A 55 -7.39 -3.45 17.15
CA MET A 55 -8.70 -3.84 16.63
C MET A 55 -9.29 -2.68 15.84
N PHE A 56 -9.70 -2.97 14.60
CA PHE A 56 -10.46 -2.04 13.78
C PHE A 56 -11.90 -2.54 13.63
N PRO A 57 -12.92 -1.73 13.98
CA PRO A 57 -14.30 -2.10 13.80
C PRO A 57 -14.70 -2.01 12.32
N LEU A 58 -15.25 -3.09 11.77
CA LEU A 58 -15.81 -3.14 10.42
C LEU A 58 -17.34 -3.11 10.52
N ILE A 59 -17.89 -1.90 10.62
CA ILE A 59 -19.33 -1.69 10.83
C ILE A 59 -19.94 -1.19 9.52
N TYR A 60 -20.96 -1.88 9.01
CA TYR A 60 -21.66 -1.44 7.81
C TYR A 60 -23.15 -1.78 7.87
N LYS A 61 -23.93 -1.08 7.04
CA LYS A 61 -25.36 -1.32 6.86
C LYS A 61 -25.57 -2.04 5.53
N ASP A 62 -26.27 -3.17 5.54
CA ASP A 62 -26.60 -3.89 4.31
C ASP A 62 -27.77 -3.26 3.55
N ALA A 63 -28.07 -3.76 2.34
CA ALA A 63 -29.16 -3.28 1.50
C ALA A 63 -30.56 -3.44 2.15
N LYS A 64 -30.71 -4.33 3.14
CA LYS A 64 -31.95 -4.52 3.92
C LYS A 64 -31.98 -3.62 5.17
N GLY A 65 -31.00 -2.75 5.32
CA GLY A 65 -30.85 -1.84 6.44
C GLY A 65 -30.33 -2.47 7.73
N ARG A 66 -29.86 -3.72 7.72
CA ARG A 66 -29.32 -4.39 8.91
C ARG A 66 -27.89 -3.94 9.16
N ILE A 67 -27.57 -3.69 10.43
CA ILE A 67 -26.23 -3.29 10.84
C ILE A 67 -25.41 -4.55 11.15
N HIS A 68 -24.30 -4.71 10.44
CA HIS A 68 -23.30 -5.75 10.68
C HIS A 68 -22.13 -5.16 11.47
N ARG A 69 -21.64 -5.90 12.47
CA ARG A 69 -20.56 -5.48 13.37
C ARG A 69 -19.44 -6.50 13.34
N ASN A 70 -18.57 -6.38 12.34
CA ASN A 70 -17.40 -7.23 12.18
C ASN A 70 -16.15 -6.56 12.78
N LYS A 71 -15.05 -7.32 12.88
CA LYS A 71 -13.79 -6.83 13.44
C LYS A 71 -12.60 -7.32 12.62
N ALA A 72 -11.64 -6.44 12.40
CA ALA A 72 -10.31 -6.81 11.93
C ALA A 72 -9.31 -6.65 13.09
N PHE A 73 -8.59 -7.72 13.43
CA PHE A 73 -7.46 -7.66 14.35
C PHE A 73 -6.17 -7.55 13.55
N LEU A 74 -5.43 -6.47 13.77
CA LEU A 74 -4.19 -6.15 13.08
C LEU A 74 -3.02 -6.43 14.01
N HIS A 75 -2.22 -7.42 13.64
CA HIS A 75 -1.12 -7.92 14.45
C HIS A 75 0.19 -7.29 13.95
N MET A 76 0.83 -6.52 14.83
CA MET A 76 2.12 -5.87 14.58
C MET A 76 3.26 -6.83 14.93
N ILE A 77 3.31 -7.97 14.24
CA ILE A 77 4.28 -9.05 14.48
C ILE A 77 5.30 -9.08 13.34
N THR A 78 6.59 -9.21 13.68
CA THR A 78 7.68 -9.37 12.71
C THR A 78 7.94 -10.84 12.37
N GLY A 79 8.48 -11.07 11.16
CA GLY A 79 8.35 -12.33 10.41
C GLY A 79 8.69 -13.66 11.09
N LYS A 80 9.55 -13.70 12.13
CA LYS A 80 9.88 -14.96 12.81
C LYS A 80 8.80 -15.43 13.80
N ASN A 81 7.95 -14.51 14.26
CA ASN A 81 6.95 -14.79 15.29
C ASN A 81 5.52 -14.81 14.75
N VAL A 82 5.32 -14.66 13.43
CA VAL A 82 3.99 -14.69 12.82
C VAL A 82 3.46 -16.13 12.88
N PRO A 83 2.36 -16.39 13.61
CA PRO A 83 1.79 -17.73 13.67
C PRO A 83 1.40 -18.24 12.28
N HIS A 84 1.63 -19.52 11.98
CA HIS A 84 1.36 -20.10 10.65
C HIS A 84 -0.10 -19.93 10.20
N ASN A 85 -1.06 -19.97 11.14
CA ASN A 85 -2.47 -19.74 10.88
C ASN A 85 -2.80 -18.30 10.45
N MET A 86 -1.87 -17.35 10.64
CA MET A 86 -2.01 -15.96 10.18
C MET A 86 -1.43 -15.71 8.79
N LEU A 87 -0.63 -16.64 8.25
CA LEU A 87 -0.11 -16.53 6.89
C LEU A 87 -1.20 -16.68 5.83
N ARG A 88 -2.32 -17.31 6.21
CA ARG A 88 -3.52 -17.48 5.38
C ARG A 88 -4.71 -16.88 6.13
N PRO A 89 -5.02 -15.60 5.90
CA PRO A 89 -6.13 -14.96 6.57
C PRO A 89 -7.43 -15.67 6.22
N LYS A 90 -8.33 -15.78 7.19
CA LYS A 90 -9.64 -16.42 7.04
C LYS A 90 -10.66 -15.66 7.86
N ALA A 91 -11.75 -15.25 7.23
CA ALA A 91 -12.87 -14.66 7.95
C ALA A 91 -13.67 -15.75 8.65
N ALA A 92 -13.89 -15.59 9.95
CA ALA A 92 -14.70 -16.52 10.75
C ALA A 92 -15.41 -15.78 11.88
N ARG A 93 -16.70 -16.06 12.07
CA ARG A 93 -17.52 -15.51 13.17
C ARG A 93 -17.44 -13.98 13.29
N GLY A 94 -17.49 -13.29 12.15
CA GLY A 94 -17.42 -11.82 12.09
C GLY A 94 -16.04 -11.23 12.36
N VAL A 95 -14.99 -12.05 12.36
CA VAL A 95 -13.62 -11.64 12.69
C VAL A 95 -12.63 -12.07 11.60
N ILE A 96 -11.66 -11.21 11.32
CA ILE A 96 -10.47 -11.55 10.54
C ILE A 96 -9.20 -11.13 11.30
N HIS A 97 -8.19 -11.99 11.27
CA HIS A 97 -6.86 -11.71 11.80
C HIS A 97 -5.92 -11.43 10.64
N LEU A 98 -5.27 -10.28 10.67
CA LEU A 98 -4.35 -9.80 9.65
C LEU A 98 -3.01 -9.48 10.28
N THR A 99 -1.92 -9.84 9.61
CA THR A 99 -0.64 -9.17 9.89
C THR A 99 -0.71 -7.72 9.41
N ILE A 100 0.10 -6.84 9.98
CA ILE A 100 0.15 -5.45 9.51
C ILE A 100 0.50 -5.35 8.02
N LYS A 101 1.34 -6.27 7.51
CA LYS A 101 1.67 -6.36 6.07
C LYS A 101 0.43 -6.67 5.22
N GLN A 102 -0.39 -7.64 5.63
CA GLN A 102 -1.63 -7.95 4.93
C GLN A 102 -2.61 -6.76 4.98
N ALA A 103 -2.70 -6.08 6.12
CA ALA A 103 -3.52 -4.88 6.26
C ALA A 103 -3.08 -3.76 5.31
N TYR A 104 -1.77 -3.51 5.21
CA TYR A 104 -1.23 -2.52 4.26
C TYR A 104 -1.56 -2.87 2.82
N LEU A 105 -1.42 -4.13 2.42
CA LEU A 105 -1.73 -4.54 1.05
C LEU A 105 -3.21 -4.33 0.71
N LEU A 106 -4.11 -4.66 1.64
CA LEU A 106 -5.54 -4.36 1.49
C LEU A 106 -5.80 -2.85 1.39
N ALA A 107 -5.14 -2.06 2.24
CA ALA A 107 -5.30 -0.61 2.29
C ALA A 107 -4.77 0.08 1.03
N LEU A 108 -3.56 -0.26 0.57
CA LEU A 108 -2.96 0.25 -0.67
C LEU A 108 -3.83 -0.07 -1.88
N LYS A 109 -4.40 -1.28 -1.93
CA LYS A 109 -5.28 -1.66 -3.03
C LYS A 109 -6.64 -0.94 -2.99
N LYS A 110 -7.15 -0.58 -1.81
CA LYS A 110 -8.33 0.31 -1.73
C LYS A 110 -7.95 1.76 -2.08
N MET A 111 -6.77 2.21 -1.66
CA MET A 111 -6.25 3.55 -1.98
C MET A 111 -6.03 3.73 -3.49
N GLU A 112 -5.60 2.68 -4.20
CA GLU A 112 -5.52 2.65 -5.67
C GLU A 112 -6.79 3.18 -6.33
N LYS A 113 -7.97 2.72 -5.87
CA LYS A 113 -9.28 3.14 -6.38
C LYS A 113 -9.62 4.59 -6.05
N LEU A 114 -9.10 5.10 -4.93
CA LEU A 114 -9.33 6.48 -4.49
C LEU A 114 -8.42 7.47 -5.23
N ILE A 115 -7.22 7.03 -5.63
CA ILE A 115 -6.24 7.88 -6.33
C ILE A 115 -6.80 8.42 -7.65
N ASP A 116 -7.50 7.61 -8.44
CA ASP A 116 -8.07 8.05 -9.72
C ASP A 116 -9.00 9.27 -9.53
N PHE A 117 -9.85 9.19 -8.52
CA PHE A 117 -10.75 10.28 -8.17
C PHE A 117 -9.97 11.51 -7.65
N SER A 118 -9.02 11.31 -6.75
CA SER A 118 -8.24 12.41 -6.18
C SER A 118 -7.47 13.18 -7.26
N VAL A 119 -6.83 12.45 -8.19
CA VAL A 119 -6.05 13.04 -9.28
C VAL A 119 -6.93 13.85 -10.23
N ALA A 120 -8.13 13.38 -10.54
CA ALA A 120 -9.10 14.14 -11.35
C ALA A 120 -9.49 15.49 -10.71
N ASN A 121 -9.31 15.63 -9.39
CA ASN A 121 -9.55 16.85 -8.63
C ASN A 121 -8.25 17.60 -8.28
N GLY A 122 -7.13 17.29 -8.94
CA GLY A 122 -5.85 17.94 -8.71
C GLY A 122 -5.17 17.59 -7.38
N MET A 123 -5.57 16.49 -6.74
CA MET A 123 -4.98 16.00 -5.49
C MET A 123 -4.15 14.74 -5.73
N TYR A 124 -2.95 14.70 -5.15
CA TYR A 124 -1.99 13.60 -5.31
C TYR A 124 -1.71 12.92 -3.97
N PRO A 125 -2.64 12.09 -3.46
CA PRO A 125 -2.51 11.55 -2.12
C PRO A 125 -1.33 10.58 -2.05
N LEU A 126 -0.36 10.91 -1.19
CA LEU A 126 0.79 10.08 -0.87
C LEU A 126 0.61 9.46 0.51
N THR A 127 1.15 8.27 0.68
CA THR A 127 1.25 7.63 1.99
C THR A 127 2.33 8.31 2.83
N PRO A 128 2.24 8.30 4.17
CA PRO A 128 3.20 9.01 5.03
C PRO A 128 4.66 8.59 4.83
N VAL A 129 4.90 7.38 4.30
CA VAL A 129 6.24 6.84 4.02
C VAL A 129 6.96 7.63 2.93
N VAL A 130 6.24 8.14 1.94
CA VAL A 130 6.80 8.82 0.76
C VAL A 130 6.41 10.30 0.69
N GLU A 131 5.37 10.69 1.43
CA GLU A 131 4.86 12.06 1.47
C GLU A 131 5.95 13.07 1.82
N HIS A 132 6.79 12.81 2.82
CA HIS A 132 7.79 13.78 3.28
C HIS A 132 8.84 14.15 2.20
N GLY A 133 9.10 13.26 1.24
CA GLY A 133 10.06 13.50 0.16
C GLY A 133 9.43 14.02 -1.13
N LEU A 134 8.17 13.70 -1.41
CA LEU A 134 7.56 13.93 -2.73
C LEU A 134 6.32 14.85 -2.70
N ASN A 135 5.86 15.30 -1.53
CA ASN A 135 4.69 16.17 -1.44
C ASN A 135 4.92 17.48 -2.20
N GLY A 136 3.99 17.82 -3.09
CA GLY A 136 4.09 18.99 -3.97
C GLY A 136 4.93 18.78 -5.24
N LEU A 137 5.76 17.74 -5.30
CA LEU A 137 6.66 17.48 -6.44
C LEU A 137 6.07 16.55 -7.51
N ILE A 138 4.92 15.91 -7.23
CA ILE A 138 4.31 14.93 -8.15
C ILE A 138 4.04 15.49 -9.57
N PRO A 139 3.48 16.71 -9.74
CA PRO A 139 3.29 17.25 -11.09
C PRO A 139 4.61 17.49 -11.83
N GLU A 140 5.64 17.99 -11.14
CA GLU A 140 6.96 18.26 -11.72
C GLU A 140 7.66 16.97 -12.15
N LEU A 141 7.72 15.99 -11.24
CA LEU A 141 8.23 14.65 -11.53
C LEU A 141 7.49 14.00 -12.72
N TYR A 142 6.17 14.17 -12.80
CA TYR A 142 5.37 13.62 -13.90
C TYR A 142 5.72 14.26 -15.24
N GLU A 143 5.82 15.59 -15.32
CA GLU A 143 6.18 16.26 -16.57
C GLU A 143 7.62 15.90 -16.98
N GLU A 144 8.58 15.80 -16.04
CA GLU A 144 9.94 15.38 -16.37
C GLU A 144 9.99 13.96 -16.94
N LEU A 145 9.27 13.02 -16.33
CA LEU A 145 9.14 11.64 -16.82
C LEU A 145 8.53 11.60 -18.23
N LYS A 146 7.55 12.45 -18.50
CA LYS A 146 6.85 12.51 -19.78
C LYS A 146 7.71 13.13 -20.89
N GLU A 147 8.37 14.26 -20.61
CA GLU A 147 9.17 15.00 -21.59
C GLU A 147 10.46 14.27 -21.96
N GLN A 148 11.19 13.75 -20.97
CA GLN A 148 12.50 13.19 -21.20
C GLN A 148 12.45 11.71 -21.60
N PHE A 149 11.42 10.96 -21.18
CA PHE A 149 11.44 9.49 -21.23
C PHE A 149 10.19 8.84 -21.81
N TYR A 150 9.27 9.63 -22.37
CA TYR A 150 8.01 9.13 -22.94
C TYR A 150 7.26 8.22 -21.97
N TYR A 151 7.17 8.63 -20.69
CA TYR A 151 6.47 7.85 -19.68
C TYR A 151 5.05 7.51 -20.17
N PRO A 152 4.72 6.23 -20.39
CA PRO A 152 3.54 5.84 -21.16
C PRO A 152 2.27 5.83 -20.31
N HIS A 153 2.33 6.40 -19.10
CA HIS A 153 1.27 6.31 -18.10
C HIS A 153 0.86 7.70 -17.64
N ASP A 154 -0.35 7.78 -17.09
CA ASP A 154 -0.87 9.02 -16.52
C ASP A 154 -0.33 9.29 -15.11
N ILE A 155 -0.58 10.50 -14.61
CA ILE A 155 -0.15 10.91 -13.27
C ILE A 155 -0.82 10.09 -12.16
N ALA A 156 -2.01 9.51 -12.40
CA ALA A 156 -2.66 8.60 -11.46
C ALA A 156 -1.87 7.29 -11.32
N HIS A 157 -1.37 6.75 -12.42
CA HIS A 157 -0.45 5.61 -12.41
C HIS A 157 0.81 5.94 -11.61
N LEU A 158 1.41 7.11 -11.83
CA LEU A 158 2.60 7.53 -11.10
C LEU A 158 2.36 7.52 -9.58
N VAL A 159 1.29 8.16 -9.12
CA VAL A 159 0.92 8.19 -7.68
C VAL A 159 0.66 6.78 -7.14
N LYS A 160 -0.02 5.92 -7.89
CA LYS A 160 -0.23 4.51 -7.52
C LYS A 160 1.09 3.76 -7.43
N SER A 161 2.00 3.96 -8.38
CA SER A 161 3.30 3.31 -8.42
C SER A 161 4.15 3.69 -7.21
N ILE A 162 4.26 4.98 -6.91
CA ILE A 162 4.99 5.49 -5.73
C ILE A 162 4.45 4.86 -4.44
N ASN A 163 3.13 4.91 -4.23
CA ASN A 163 2.51 4.38 -3.02
C ASN A 163 2.64 2.84 -2.91
N GLN A 164 2.48 2.10 -3.99
CA GLN A 164 2.60 0.63 -3.94
C GLN A 164 4.06 0.17 -3.84
N SER A 165 4.99 0.91 -4.42
CA SER A 165 6.43 0.58 -4.45
C SER A 165 7.16 0.92 -3.15
N SER A 166 6.55 1.69 -2.24
CA SER A 166 7.17 2.10 -0.98
C SER A 166 7.04 1.09 0.17
N TYR A 167 6.11 0.12 0.08
CA TYR A 167 5.83 -0.82 1.18
C TYR A 167 6.36 -2.24 0.96
N GLU A 168 6.80 -2.89 2.03
CA GLU A 168 7.12 -4.33 2.01
C GLU A 168 5.88 -5.16 1.60
N GLY A 169 6.02 -6.07 0.63
CA GLY A 169 4.90 -6.79 0.03
C GLY A 169 4.30 -6.10 -1.19
N GLY A 170 4.65 -4.84 -1.44
CA GLY A 170 4.20 -4.03 -2.57
C GLY A 170 4.45 -4.69 -3.92
N GLU A 171 5.48 -5.53 -4.04
CA GLU A 171 5.78 -6.31 -5.26
C GLU A 171 4.63 -7.21 -5.74
N ASN A 172 3.67 -7.50 -4.85
CA ASN A 172 2.48 -8.29 -5.16
C ASN A 172 1.30 -7.43 -5.69
N LEU A 173 1.47 -6.11 -5.77
CA LEU A 173 0.45 -5.17 -6.24
C LEU A 173 0.68 -4.79 -7.71
N ARG A 174 -0.38 -4.31 -8.38
CA ARG A 174 -0.39 -4.15 -9.84
C ARG A 174 0.56 -3.04 -10.31
N TYR A 175 0.51 -1.89 -9.67
CA TYR A 175 1.19 -0.66 -10.08
C TYR A 175 2.60 -0.54 -9.51
N SER A 176 3.04 -1.47 -8.65
CA SER A 176 4.38 -1.43 -8.09
C SER A 176 5.45 -1.64 -9.18
N GLU A 177 6.51 -0.84 -9.13
CA GLU A 177 7.60 -0.82 -10.11
C GLU A 177 8.96 -0.97 -9.44
N VAL A 178 9.89 -1.70 -10.09
CA VAL A 178 11.21 -2.00 -9.50
C VAL A 178 12.03 -0.72 -9.33
N HIS A 179 12.04 0.14 -10.34
CA HIS A 179 12.86 1.35 -10.37
C HIS A 179 12.40 2.36 -9.32
N VAL A 180 11.09 2.54 -9.14
CA VAL A 180 10.52 3.35 -8.06
C VAL A 180 10.87 2.78 -6.69
N ALA A 181 10.70 1.46 -6.49
CA ALA A 181 11.05 0.82 -5.23
C ALA A 181 12.54 0.94 -4.89
N ALA A 182 13.41 0.89 -5.91
CA ALA A 182 14.85 1.06 -5.75
C ALA A 182 15.21 2.49 -5.33
N ALA A 183 14.69 3.51 -6.03
CA ALA A 183 14.94 4.91 -5.72
C ALA A 183 14.47 5.27 -4.30
N LEU A 184 13.22 4.91 -3.95
CA LEU A 184 12.69 5.11 -2.61
C LEU A 184 13.50 4.39 -1.52
N SER A 185 14.08 3.22 -1.83
CA SER A 185 14.93 2.50 -0.88
C SER A 185 16.27 3.18 -0.65
N ILE A 186 16.81 3.87 -1.66
CA ILE A 186 18.05 4.66 -1.51
C ILE A 186 17.78 5.83 -0.57
N VAL A 187 16.71 6.58 -0.81
CA VAL A 187 16.30 7.71 0.05
C VAL A 187 16.06 7.23 1.49
N ALA A 188 15.30 6.15 1.68
CA ALA A 188 15.01 5.59 3.00
C ALA A 188 16.26 5.09 3.75
N THR A 189 17.37 4.85 3.06
CA THR A 189 18.61 4.31 3.63
C THR A 189 19.78 5.30 3.61
N ILE A 190 19.54 6.57 3.26
CA ILE A 190 20.60 7.59 3.08
C ILE A 190 21.47 7.80 4.32
N PHE A 191 20.90 7.63 5.52
CA PHE A 191 21.61 7.78 6.79
C PHE A 191 22.21 6.46 7.32
N MET A 192 22.12 5.36 6.56
CA MET A 192 22.64 4.06 6.96
C MET A 192 24.06 3.83 6.45
N HIS A 193 24.80 2.94 7.10
CA HIS A 193 26.10 2.48 6.58
C HIS A 193 25.94 1.89 5.17
N ARG A 194 26.78 2.32 4.23
CA ARG A 194 26.68 1.99 2.80
C ARG A 194 26.47 0.50 2.51
N ALA A 195 27.23 -0.38 3.17
CA ALA A 195 27.10 -1.82 2.96
C ALA A 195 25.68 -2.32 3.28
N ARG A 196 25.10 -1.86 4.40
CA ARG A 196 23.76 -2.22 4.84
C ARG A 196 22.67 -1.59 3.98
N ALA A 197 22.85 -0.34 3.57
CA ALA A 197 21.95 0.33 2.61
C ALA A 197 21.88 -0.47 1.30
N MET A 198 23.04 -0.86 0.76
CA MET A 198 23.12 -1.66 -0.46
C MET A 198 22.47 -3.04 -0.33
N GLU A 199 22.58 -3.71 0.81
CA GLU A 199 21.87 -4.98 1.07
C GLU A 199 20.35 -4.80 1.02
N ILE A 200 19.83 -3.75 1.63
CA ILE A 200 18.39 -3.43 1.62
C ILE A 200 17.91 -3.15 0.19
N VAL A 201 18.61 -2.28 -0.53
CA VAL A 201 18.27 -1.91 -1.92
C VAL A 201 18.32 -3.15 -2.83
N LYS A 202 19.39 -3.95 -2.76
CA LYS A 202 19.52 -5.20 -3.55
C LYS A 202 18.41 -6.19 -3.23
N GLY A 203 18.11 -6.38 -1.94
CA GLY A 203 17.03 -7.25 -1.49
C GLY A 203 15.68 -6.79 -2.06
N ARG A 204 15.40 -5.48 -2.01
CA ARG A 204 14.19 -4.88 -2.57
C ARG A 204 14.04 -5.16 -4.06
N ILE A 205 15.07 -4.85 -4.84
CA ILE A 205 15.09 -5.11 -6.29
C ILE A 205 14.85 -6.59 -6.57
N TRP A 206 15.54 -7.48 -5.85
CA TRP A 206 15.40 -8.92 -6.02
C TRP A 206 13.97 -9.40 -5.77
N PHE A 207 13.30 -8.93 -4.72
CA PHE A 207 11.90 -9.30 -4.44
C PHE A 207 10.95 -8.88 -5.57
N PHE A 208 11.11 -7.66 -6.10
CA PHE A 208 10.27 -7.18 -7.20
C PHE A 208 10.53 -7.95 -8.50
N MET A 209 11.80 -8.19 -8.84
CA MET A 209 12.16 -8.98 -10.01
C MET A 209 11.65 -10.43 -9.90
N LYS A 210 11.73 -11.03 -8.71
CA LYS A 210 11.18 -12.36 -8.44
C LYS A 210 9.65 -12.41 -8.58
N ALA A 211 8.96 -11.30 -8.32
CA ALA A 211 7.53 -11.15 -8.58
C ALA A 211 7.21 -10.89 -10.08
N GLY A 212 8.21 -10.91 -10.96
CA GLY A 212 8.05 -10.73 -12.41
C GLY A 212 8.03 -9.26 -12.85
N LYS A 213 8.36 -8.31 -11.96
CA LYS A 213 8.43 -6.89 -12.29
C LYS A 213 9.72 -6.58 -13.05
N LYS A 214 9.64 -5.72 -14.06
CA LYS A 214 10.79 -5.29 -14.86
C LYS A 214 11.45 -4.05 -14.26
N ALA A 215 12.77 -4.03 -14.29
CA ALA A 215 13.55 -2.84 -13.98
C ALA A 215 13.73 -2.00 -15.25
N ASP A 216 13.71 -0.70 -15.06
CA ASP A 216 14.03 0.28 -16.10
C ASP A 216 15.06 1.23 -15.48
N ILE A 217 16.28 1.22 -16.01
CA ILE A 217 17.37 2.02 -15.47
C ILE A 217 17.18 3.51 -15.77
N VAL A 218 16.57 3.82 -16.91
CA VAL A 218 16.35 5.19 -17.34
C VAL A 218 15.32 5.83 -16.43
N LEU A 219 14.20 5.15 -16.18
CA LEU A 219 13.20 5.62 -15.22
C LEU A 219 13.80 5.72 -13.80
N PHE A 220 14.65 4.77 -13.39
CA PHE A 220 15.33 4.83 -12.10
C PHE A 220 16.15 6.12 -11.92
N GLU A 221 16.92 6.53 -12.94
CA GLU A 221 17.77 7.73 -12.86
C GLU A 221 16.93 8.99 -12.59
N VAL A 222 15.74 9.11 -13.17
CA VAL A 222 14.81 10.22 -12.89
C VAL A 222 14.32 10.19 -11.46
N PHE A 223 13.80 9.05 -11.03
CA PHE A 223 13.29 8.91 -9.66
C PHE A 223 14.38 9.12 -8.62
N ALA A 224 15.64 8.88 -8.95
CA ALA A 224 16.77 9.11 -8.04
C ALA A 224 17.16 10.60 -7.92
N ASN A 225 16.67 11.47 -8.80
CA ASN A 225 16.90 12.92 -8.73
C ASN A 225 15.92 13.64 -7.77
N TYR A 226 14.84 12.97 -7.35
CA TYR A 226 13.82 13.46 -6.41
C TYR A 226 13.91 12.73 -5.06
#